data_AF-W2QN07-F1
#
_entry.id   AF-W2QN07-F1
#
_cell.length_a   1.000
_cell.length_b   1.000
_cell.length_c   1.000
_cell.angle_alpha   90.00
_cell.angle_beta   90.00
_cell.angle_gamma   90.00
#
_symmetry.space_group_name_H-M   'P 1'
#
loop_
_entity.id
_entity.type
_entity.pdbx_description
1 polymer ?
#
loop_
_entity_poly.entity_id
_entity_poly.type
_entity_poly.pdbx_seq_one_letter_code
_entity_poly.pdbx_strand_id
1 'polypeptide(L)'
;MKGDATKAPKGECASCGKLVSKSNMAKHRKVCGKKKAPKTRKVINRASYKRTKDKILNKRFEQRTFNRFRRLEVAREQLVTLSNKPLDVDLIKVKQWTPAPKTSLLHGISMDSNLFAICLNTLRERCKKLYKIGHAHVE
;
A
#
# COMPACT_ATOMS: atom_id res chain seq x y z
N MET A 1 -34.56 -71.06 0.55
CA MET A 1 -35.05 -69.90 -0.22
C MET A 1 -34.26 -68.67 0.23
N LYS A 2 -33.39 -68.11 -0.62
CA LYS A 2 -32.61 -66.91 -0.29
C LYS A 2 -33.49 -65.68 -0.56
N GLY A 3 -33.73 -64.89 0.48
CA GLY A 3 -34.46 -63.63 0.39
C GLY A 3 -33.68 -62.62 -0.43
N ASP A 4 -34.18 -62.31 -1.63
CA ASP A 4 -33.74 -61.15 -2.37
C ASP A 4 -34.39 -59.91 -1.75
N ALA A 5 -33.61 -59.24 -0.91
CA ALA A 5 -33.94 -57.92 -0.40
C ALA A 5 -34.31 -57.01 -1.58
N THR A 6 -35.50 -56.41 -1.48
CA THR A 6 -36.15 -55.45 -2.38
C THR A 6 -35.23 -54.31 -2.81
N LYS A 7 -34.32 -54.58 -3.75
CA LYS A 7 -33.52 -53.53 -4.39
C LYS A 7 -34.45 -52.71 -5.27
N ALA A 8 -34.54 -51.41 -4.96
CA ALA A 8 -35.35 -50.46 -5.73
C ALA A 8 -35.13 -50.66 -7.24
N PRO A 9 -36.21 -50.68 -8.05
CA PRO A 9 -36.10 -51.01 -9.46
C PRO A 9 -35.14 -50.05 -10.16
N LYS A 10 -34.08 -50.62 -10.75
CA LYS A 10 -33.09 -49.89 -11.56
C LYS A 10 -33.46 -50.00 -13.03
N GLY A 11 -33.36 -48.90 -13.75
CA GLY A 11 -33.48 -48.87 -15.21
C GLY A 11 -32.13 -48.55 -15.83
N GLU A 12 -31.89 -49.04 -17.04
CA GLU A 12 -30.69 -48.71 -17.80
C GLU A 12 -30.88 -47.38 -18.54
N CYS A 13 -29.88 -46.50 -18.49
CA CYS A 13 -29.92 -45.26 -19.26
C CYS A 13 -29.50 -45.50 -20.71
N ALA A 14 -30.44 -45.33 -21.65
CA ALA A 14 -30.19 -45.48 -23.09
C ALA A 14 -29.01 -44.64 -23.64
N SER A 15 -28.66 -43.52 -23.00
CA SER A 15 -27.58 -42.64 -23.45
C SER A 15 -26.19 -43.02 -22.93
N CYS A 16 -26.08 -43.81 -21.85
CA CYS A 16 -24.77 -44.16 -21.29
C CYS A 16 -24.64 -45.60 -20.73
N GLY A 17 -25.67 -46.43 -20.89
CA GLY A 17 -25.71 -47.83 -20.43
C GLY A 17 -25.70 -48.02 -18.91
N LYS A 18 -25.73 -46.93 -18.11
CA LYS A 18 -25.64 -47.05 -16.65
C LYS A 18 -26.98 -47.43 -16.04
N LEU A 19 -26.96 -48.40 -15.13
CA LEU A 19 -28.09 -48.75 -14.27
C LEU A 19 -28.28 -47.69 -13.18
N VAL A 20 -29.41 -46.99 -13.22
CA VAL A 20 -29.79 -45.92 -12.28
C VAL A 20 -31.14 -46.26 -11.68
N SER A 21 -31.37 -45.93 -10.40
CA SER A 21 -32.70 -46.11 -9.80
C SER A 21 -33.76 -45.34 -10.59
N LYS A 22 -34.95 -45.93 -10.77
CA LYS A 22 -36.04 -45.30 -11.54
C LYS A 22 -36.34 -43.87 -11.07
N SER A 23 -36.38 -43.64 -9.76
CA SER A 23 -36.61 -42.32 -9.16
C SER A 23 -35.54 -41.26 -9.49
N ASN A 24 -34.29 -41.69 -9.72
CA ASN A 24 -33.19 -40.79 -10.05
C ASN A 24 -32.92 -40.68 -11.55
N MET A 25 -33.63 -41.44 -12.40
CA MET A 25 -33.40 -41.46 -13.85
C MET A 25 -33.61 -40.07 -14.48
N ALA A 26 -34.59 -39.30 -14.01
CA ALA A 26 -34.81 -37.92 -14.46
C ALA A 26 -33.65 -36.99 -14.11
N LYS A 27 -33.10 -37.09 -12.88
CA LYS A 27 -31.92 -36.32 -12.46
C LYS A 27 -30.68 -36.75 -13.25
N HIS A 28 -30.52 -38.05 -13.44
CA HIS A 28 -29.45 -38.62 -14.23
C HIS A 28 -29.48 -38.11 -15.68
N ARG A 29 -30.63 -38.13 -16.37
CA ARG A 29 -30.77 -37.61 -17.74
C ARG A 29 -30.32 -36.16 -17.89
N LYS A 30 -30.51 -35.31 -16.87
CA LYS A 30 -30.07 -33.91 -16.90
C LYS A 30 -28.54 -33.74 -16.96
N VAL A 31 -27.78 -34.73 -16.48
CA VAL A 31 -26.30 -34.72 -16.41
C VAL A 31 -25.65 -35.82 -17.27
N CYS A 32 -26.43 -36.81 -17.69
CA CYS A 32 -26.01 -37.88 -18.59
C CYS A 32 -25.62 -37.31 -19.95
N GLY A 33 -24.49 -37.75 -20.48
CA GLY A 33 -23.92 -37.20 -21.73
C GLY A 33 -23.24 -35.83 -21.57
N LYS A 34 -23.51 -35.07 -20.50
CA LYS A 34 -22.84 -33.79 -20.21
C LYS A 34 -21.49 -34.04 -19.52
N LYS A 35 -20.53 -34.61 -20.24
CA LYS A 35 -19.11 -34.49 -19.85
C LYS A 35 -18.68 -33.04 -20.08
N LYS A 36 -18.94 -32.15 -19.12
CA LYS A 36 -18.21 -30.87 -19.13
C LYS A 36 -16.74 -31.23 -18.95
N ALA A 37 -15.92 -30.94 -19.96
CA ALA A 37 -14.48 -31.13 -19.86
C ALA A 37 -14.00 -30.50 -18.53
N PRO A 38 -13.12 -31.17 -17.77
CA PRO A 38 -12.53 -30.59 -16.58
C PRO A 38 -12.01 -29.19 -16.92
N LYS A 39 -12.45 -28.18 -16.15
CA LYS A 39 -11.96 -26.82 -16.37
C LYS A 39 -10.44 -26.85 -16.20
N THR A 40 -9.74 -26.24 -17.15
CA THR A 40 -8.28 -26.09 -17.00
C THR A 40 -7.98 -25.28 -15.75
N ARG A 41 -6.83 -25.54 -15.12
CA ARG A 41 -6.35 -24.79 -13.95
C ARG A 41 -6.37 -23.28 -14.19
N LYS A 42 -6.06 -22.84 -15.41
CA LYS A 42 -6.11 -21.43 -15.84
C LYS A 42 -7.53 -20.83 -15.73
N VAL A 43 -8.56 -21.57 -16.16
CA VAL A 43 -9.96 -21.12 -16.07
C VAL A 43 -10.42 -21.03 -14.61
N ILE A 44 -10.04 -22.02 -13.80
CA ILE A 44 -10.35 -22.03 -12.36
C ILE A 44 -9.70 -20.84 -11.66
N ASN A 45 -8.40 -20.63 -11.89
CA ASN A 45 -7.64 -19.52 -11.30
C ASN A 45 -8.18 -18.16 -11.74
N ARG A 46 -8.54 -18.00 -13.03
CA ARG A 46 -9.13 -16.75 -13.54
C ARG A 46 -10.48 -16.45 -12.89
N ALA A 47 -11.33 -17.45 -12.72
CA ALA A 47 -12.60 -17.30 -12.01
C ALA A 47 -12.41 -17.02 -10.52
N SER A 48 -11.41 -17.64 -9.89
CA SER A 48 -11.04 -17.37 -8.50
C SER A 48 -10.57 -15.93 -8.34
N TYR A 49 -9.61 -15.48 -9.15
CA TYR A 49 -9.09 -14.12 -9.14
C TYR A 49 -10.18 -13.08 -9.39
N LYS A 50 -11.09 -13.31 -10.34
CA LYS A 50 -12.20 -12.37 -10.61
C LYS A 50 -13.08 -12.14 -9.38
N ARG A 51 -13.29 -13.18 -8.55
CA ARG A 51 -14.09 -13.08 -7.31
C ARG A 51 -13.37 -12.36 -6.17
N THR A 52 -12.04 -12.45 -6.11
CA THR A 52 -11.23 -11.88 -5.02
C THR A 52 -10.40 -10.67 -5.40
N LYS A 53 -10.49 -10.20 -6.65
CA LYS A 53 -9.71 -9.09 -7.20
C LYS A 53 -9.78 -7.86 -6.29
N ASP A 54 -10.98 -7.44 -5.92
CA ASP A 54 -11.18 -6.20 -5.17
C ASP A 54 -10.61 -6.32 -3.75
N LYS A 55 -10.77 -7.48 -3.11
CA LYS A 55 -10.16 -7.76 -1.79
C LYS A 55 -8.62 -7.70 -1.86
N ILE A 56 -8.02 -8.24 -2.92
CA ILE A 56 -6.56 -8.18 -3.14
C ILE A 56 -6.11 -6.73 -3.36
N LEU A 57 -6.83 -5.98 -4.18
CA LEU A 57 -6.51 -4.58 -4.46
C LEU A 57 -6.66 -3.70 -3.22
N ASN A 58 -7.74 -3.90 -2.45
CA ASN A 58 -7.99 -3.17 -1.21
C ASN A 58 -6.90 -3.45 -0.17
N LYS A 59 -6.53 -4.71 0.05
CA LYS A 59 -5.42 -5.07 0.96
C LYS A 59 -4.10 -4.42 0.56
N ARG A 60 -3.82 -4.32 -0.76
CA ARG A 60 -2.62 -3.62 -1.27
C ARG A 60 -2.71 -2.11 -1.05
N PHE A 61 -3.89 -1.52 -1.18
CA PHE A 61 -4.12 -0.11 -0.92
C PHE A 61 -3.93 0.22 0.57
N GLU A 62 -4.53 -0.57 1.47
CA GLU A 62 -4.35 -0.46 2.92
C GLU A 62 -2.87 -0.57 3.30
N GLN A 63 -2.14 -1.55 2.73
CA GLN A 63 -0.71 -1.69 2.98
C GLN A 63 0.10 -0.47 2.53
N ARG A 64 -0.21 0.10 1.34
CA ARG A 64 0.45 1.32 0.88
C ARG A 64 0.18 2.49 1.81
N THR A 65 -1.06 2.62 2.26
CA THR A 65 -1.49 3.67 3.20
C THR A 65 -0.79 3.54 4.54
N PHE A 66 -0.78 2.33 5.12
CA PHE A 66 -0.06 2.01 6.34
C PHE A 66 1.43 2.34 6.24
N ASN A 67 2.10 1.92 5.15
CA ASN A 67 3.52 2.21 4.95
C ASN A 67 3.79 3.72 4.85
N ARG A 68 2.86 4.50 4.28
CA ARG A 68 2.98 5.96 4.21
C ARG A 68 2.87 6.58 5.60
N PHE A 69 1.89 6.17 6.41
CA PHE A 69 1.75 6.64 7.78
C PHE A 69 2.99 6.32 8.61
N ARG A 70 3.49 5.10 8.54
CA ARG A 70 4.71 4.70 9.25
C ARG A 70 5.92 5.57 8.91
N ARG A 71 6.09 5.95 7.63
CA ARG A 71 7.17 6.88 7.22
C ARG A 71 6.99 8.27 7.83
N LEU A 72 5.75 8.76 7.89
CA LEU A 72 5.44 10.06 8.50
C LEU A 72 5.65 10.04 10.01
N GLU A 73 5.32 8.95 10.69
CA GLU A 73 5.58 8.78 12.13
C GLU A 73 7.09 8.84 12.41
N VAL A 74 7.90 8.08 11.66
CA VAL A 74 9.37 8.12 11.79
C VAL A 74 9.91 9.53 11.53
N ALA A 75 9.42 10.23 10.50
CA ALA A 75 9.83 11.60 10.22
C ALA A 75 9.42 12.57 11.36
N ARG A 76 8.25 12.36 11.96
CA ARG A 76 7.77 13.15 13.10
C ARG A 76 8.65 12.92 14.32
N GLU A 77 9.01 11.67 14.63
CA GLU A 77 9.93 11.34 15.72
C GLU A 77 11.30 12.02 15.52
N GLN A 78 11.85 11.95 14.30
CA GLN A 78 13.09 12.64 13.95
C GLN A 78 12.99 14.16 14.15
N LEU A 79 11.88 14.78 13.75
CA LEU A 79 11.63 16.20 13.98
C LEU A 79 11.56 16.55 15.47
N VAL A 80 10.91 15.71 16.29
CA VAL A 80 10.85 15.90 17.75
C VAL A 80 12.25 15.81 18.35
N THR A 81 13.05 14.81 17.95
CA THR A 81 14.45 14.70 18.39
C THR A 81 15.28 15.91 18.01
N LEU A 82 15.10 16.45 16.80
CA LEU A 82 15.79 17.66 16.34
C LEU A 82 15.29 18.92 17.06
N SER A 83 14.00 19.02 17.34
CA SER A 83 13.39 20.15 18.06
C SER A 83 13.86 20.23 19.51
N ASN A 84 14.09 19.08 20.15
CA ASN A 84 14.57 19.01 21.53
C ASN A 84 16.09 19.16 21.64
N LYS A 85 16.81 19.18 20.52
CA LYS A 85 18.24 19.43 20.51
C LYS A 85 18.46 20.93 20.66
N PRO A 86 19.18 21.39 21.71
CA PRO A 86 19.52 22.80 21.82
C PRO A 86 20.28 23.19 20.56
N LEU A 87 19.75 24.19 19.85
CA LEU A 87 20.41 24.78 18.71
C LEU A 87 21.58 25.59 19.26
N ASP A 88 22.81 25.18 18.90
CA ASP A 88 24.04 25.93 19.18
C ASP A 88 24.14 27.13 18.21
N VAL A 89 23.11 27.96 18.25
CA VAL A 89 22.93 29.12 17.38
C VAL A 89 22.43 30.25 18.25
N ASP A 90 23.24 31.31 18.34
CA ASP A 90 22.82 32.56 18.96
C ASP A 90 21.56 33.08 18.27
N LEU A 91 20.44 33.05 19.00
CA LEU A 91 19.16 33.54 18.49
C LEU A 91 19.25 35.04 18.24
N ILE A 92 18.72 35.49 17.10
CA ILE A 92 18.67 36.91 16.76
C ILE A 92 17.69 37.59 17.73
N LYS A 93 18.16 38.60 18.45
CA LYS A 93 17.30 39.42 19.32
C LYS A 93 16.24 40.12 18.47
N VAL A 94 14.97 39.78 18.72
CA VAL A 94 13.80 40.26 17.95
C VAL A 94 13.75 41.79 17.80
N LYS A 95 14.24 42.54 18.81
CA LYS A 95 14.28 44.02 18.79
C LYS A 95 15.19 44.64 17.72
N GLN A 96 16.07 43.86 17.08
CA GLN A 96 17.00 44.32 16.03
C GLN A 96 16.71 43.68 14.67
N TRP A 97 15.65 42.87 14.55
CA TRP A 97 15.36 42.10 13.35
C TRP A 97 14.51 42.90 12.35
N THR A 98 14.99 42.98 11.11
CA THR A 98 14.20 43.47 9.97
C THR A 98 14.06 42.33 8.96
N PRO A 99 12.83 41.91 8.61
CA PRO A 99 12.61 40.90 7.60
C PRO A 99 13.19 41.32 6.24
N ALA A 100 13.56 40.34 5.44
CA ALA A 100 14.04 40.60 4.09
C ALA A 100 12.94 41.26 3.24
N PRO A 101 13.29 42.08 2.25
CA PRO A 101 12.31 42.70 1.34
C PRO A 101 11.46 41.64 0.64
N LYS A 102 10.22 42.00 0.25
CA LYS A 102 9.30 41.10 -0.48
C LYS A 102 9.86 40.57 -1.80
N THR A 103 10.83 41.28 -2.38
CA THR A 103 11.54 40.90 -3.60
C THR A 103 12.60 39.82 -3.38
N SER A 104 12.96 39.54 -2.12
CA SER A 104 13.92 38.50 -1.77
C SER A 104 13.27 37.12 -1.75
N LEU A 105 13.96 36.12 -2.32
CA LEU A 105 13.57 34.71 -2.22
C LEU A 105 13.50 34.21 -0.77
N LEU A 106 14.15 34.91 0.17
CA LEU A 106 14.15 34.58 1.58
C LEU A 106 13.03 35.27 2.36
N HIS A 107 12.18 36.09 1.72
CA HIS A 107 11.15 36.90 2.42
C HIS A 107 10.29 36.05 3.37
N GLY A 108 9.72 34.95 2.87
CA GLY A 108 8.86 34.09 3.70
C GLY A 108 9.58 33.47 4.91
N ILE A 109 10.85 33.11 4.76
CA ILE A 109 11.66 32.54 5.84
C ILE A 109 12.11 33.64 6.82
N SER A 110 12.36 34.85 6.32
CA SER A 110 12.79 36.02 7.08
C SER A 110 11.70 36.63 7.97
N MET A 111 10.45 36.19 7.83
CA MET A 111 9.36 36.61 8.71
C MET A 111 9.52 36.05 10.14
N ASP A 112 10.24 34.95 10.31
CA ASP A 112 10.57 34.37 11.60
C ASP A 112 12.08 34.52 11.85
N SER A 113 12.44 35.33 12.85
CA SER A 113 13.84 35.64 13.18
C SER A 113 14.66 34.42 13.55
N ASN A 114 14.04 33.41 14.19
CA ASN A 114 14.71 32.20 14.62
C ASN A 114 14.92 31.26 13.44
N LEU A 115 13.88 31.07 12.62
CA LEU A 115 13.96 30.26 11.41
C LEU A 115 15.01 30.83 10.43
N PHE A 116 15.04 32.16 10.30
CA PHE A 116 16.03 32.84 9.47
C PHE A 116 17.47 32.66 9.99
N ALA A 117 17.70 32.78 11.31
CA ALA A 117 19.01 32.52 11.93
C ALA A 117 19.50 31.09 11.66
N ILE A 118 18.62 30.10 11.78
CA ILE A 118 18.92 28.69 11.50
C ILE A 118 19.27 28.50 10.02
N CYS A 119 18.50 29.10 9.11
CA CYS A 119 18.77 29.04 7.67
C CYS A 119 20.13 29.66 7.32
N LEU A 120 20.45 30.84 7.87
CA LEU A 120 21.74 31.49 7.67
C LEU A 120 22.90 30.65 8.19
N ASN A 121 22.80 30.07 9.39
CA ASN A 121 23.85 29.22 9.93
C ASN A 121 24.01 27.93 9.15
N THR A 122 22.92 27.31 8.69
CA THR A 122 22.98 26.13 7.81
C THR A 122 23.66 26.47 6.48
N LEU A 123 23.35 27.63 5.90
CA LEU A 123 24.01 28.14 4.70
C LEU A 123 25.50 28.40 4.96
N ARG A 124 25.87 29.06 6.06
CA ARG A 124 27.27 29.27 6.46
C ARG A 124 28.03 27.96 6.62
N GLU A 125 27.46 26.97 7.31
CA GLU A 125 28.09 25.66 7.49
C GLU A 125 28.23 24.88 6.17
N ARG A 126 27.24 24.97 5.27
CA ARG A 126 27.34 24.41 3.92
C ARG A 126 28.42 25.12 3.11
N CYS A 127 28.48 26.45 3.16
CA CYS A 127 29.51 27.24 2.50
C CYS A 127 30.89 26.89 3.07
N LYS A 128 31.10 26.82 4.38
CA LYS A 128 32.38 26.39 4.99
C LYS A 128 32.82 25.01 4.52
N LYS A 129 31.88 24.07 4.35
CA LYS A 129 32.16 22.70 3.87
C LYS A 129 32.50 22.67 2.37
N LEU A 130 31.85 23.51 1.57
CA LEU A 130 32.08 23.62 0.12
C LEU A 130 33.36 24.41 -0.19
N TYR A 131 33.60 25.49 0.56
CA TYR A 131 34.76 26.37 0.48
C TYR A 131 35.76 26.05 1.59
N LYS A 132 36.43 24.89 1.51
CA LYS A 132 37.70 24.66 2.24
C LYS A 132 38.83 25.56 1.69
N ILE A 133 38.53 26.83 1.40
CA ILE A 133 39.44 27.86 0.90
C ILE A 133 39.16 29.09 1.76
N GLY A 134 40.24 29.68 2.26
CA GLY A 134 40.27 30.52 3.45
C GLY A 134 39.47 31.82 3.40
N HIS A 135 39.54 32.48 4.55
CA HIS A 135 39.02 33.80 4.91
C HIS A 135 39.27 34.86 3.82
N ALA A 136 38.42 34.93 2.79
CA ALA A 136 38.47 36.03 1.83
C ALA A 136 37.06 36.30 1.32
N HIS A 137 36.59 37.52 1.58
CA HIS A 137 35.39 38.15 1.02
C HIS A 137 34.04 37.77 1.64
N VAL A 138 33.82 38.26 2.87
CA VAL A 138 32.54 38.91 3.22
C VAL A 138 32.88 40.05 4.19
N GLU A 139 33.23 41.23 3.65
CA GLU A 139 33.02 42.53 4.31
C GLU A 139 31.71 43.11 3.81
#